data_AF-A0A438D8D4-F1
#
_entry.id   AF-A0A438D8D4-F1
#
_cell.length_a   1.000
_cell.length_b   1.000
_cell.length_c   1.000
_cell.angle_alpha   90.00
_cell.angle_beta   90.00
_cell.angle_gamma   90.00
#
_symmetry.space_group_name_H-M   'P 1'
#
loop_
_entity.id
_entity.type
_entity.pdbx_description
1 polymer ?
#
loop_
_entity_poly.entity_id
_entity_poly.type
_entity_poly.pdbx_seq_one_letter_code
_entity_poly.pdbx_strand_id
1 'polypeptide(L)'
;MVIMEETHRRQLSREIWLKEGDKNTGFFHRMASAHRRNNCMERVKINEEWLLEEQEIREGIANAFKELLSEDSGGRRILGDFS
;
A
#
# COMPACT_ATOMS: atom_id res chain seq x y z
N MET A 1 -20.48 -22.29 31.38
CA MET A 1 -19.01 -22.44 31.44
C MET A 1 -18.32 -21.57 30.39
N VAL A 2 -18.63 -21.75 29.10
CA VAL A 2 -18.05 -20.96 27.98
C VAL A 2 -18.22 -19.44 28.11
N ILE A 3 -19.40 -18.96 28.54
CA ILE A 3 -19.66 -17.50 28.67
C ILE A 3 -18.78 -16.84 29.74
N MET A 4 -18.54 -17.51 30.88
CA MET A 4 -17.67 -16.97 31.94
C MET A 4 -16.20 -16.94 31.52
N GLU A 5 -15.78 -17.93 30.74
CA GLU A 5 -14.42 -17.99 30.21
C GLU A 5 -14.18 -16.89 29.15
N GLU A 6 -15.17 -16.66 28.28
CA GLU A 6 -15.10 -15.60 27.28
C GLU A 6 -15.13 -14.20 27.92
N THR A 7 -15.96 -13.98 28.95
CA THR A 7 -15.96 -12.71 29.69
C THR A 7 -14.63 -12.48 30.41
N HIS A 8 -14.05 -13.52 31.01
CA HIS A 8 -12.75 -13.44 31.65
C HIS A 8 -11.63 -13.13 30.64
N ARG A 9 -11.60 -13.78 29.48
CA ARG A 9 -10.63 -13.49 28.40
C ARG A 9 -10.77 -12.06 27.88
N ARG A 10 -12.00 -11.56 27.72
CA ARG A 10 -12.25 -10.17 27.30
C ARG A 10 -11.78 -9.16 28.35
N GLN A 11 -11.97 -9.44 29.64
CA GLN A 11 -11.51 -8.59 30.74
C GLN A 11 -9.98 -8.52 30.80
N LEU A 12 -9.30 -9.68 30.78
CA LEU A 12 -7.83 -9.75 30.76
C LEU A 12 -7.24 -9.05 29.53
N SER A 13 -7.83 -9.26 28.35
CA SER A 13 -7.39 -8.58 27.14
C SER A 13 -7.54 -7.06 27.23
N ARG A 14 -8.61 -6.55 27.86
CA ARG A 14 -8.80 -5.11 28.08
C ARG A 14 -7.80 -4.55 29.07
N GLU A 15 -7.51 -5.26 30.15
CA GLU A 15 -6.51 -4.85 31.15
C GLU A 15 -5.11 -4.77 30.52
N ILE A 16 -4.73 -5.78 29.73
CA ILE A 16 -3.47 -5.77 28.97
C ILE A 16 -3.46 -4.59 27.99
N TRP A 17 -4.56 -4.34 27.27
CA TRP A 17 -4.65 -3.23 26.33
C TRP A 17 -4.62 -1.86 27.01
N LEU A 18 -5.19 -1.70 28.20
CA LEU A 18 -5.09 -0.46 28.97
C LEU A 18 -3.67 -0.22 29.49
N LYS A 19 -2.98 -1.28 29.93
CA LYS A 19 -1.60 -1.22 30.42
C LYS A 19 -0.59 -0.98 29.30
N GLU A 20 -0.79 -1.60 28.15
CA GLU A 20 0.11 -1.54 27.00
C GLU A 20 -0.38 -0.53 25.94
N GLY A 21 -1.53 0.11 26.10
CA GLY A 21 -2.18 0.94 25.07
C GLY A 21 -1.30 2.09 24.59
N ASP A 22 -0.58 2.74 25.51
CA ASP A 22 0.38 3.80 25.20
C ASP A 22 1.67 3.28 24.52
N LYS A 23 2.01 2.00 24.72
CA LYS A 23 3.11 1.33 24.01
C LYS A 23 2.67 0.77 22.65
N ASN A 24 1.39 0.39 22.54
CA ASN A 24 0.80 -0.18 21.34
C ASN A 24 0.57 0.90 20.28
N THR A 25 0.18 2.11 20.67
CA THR A 25 0.18 3.30 19.78
C THR A 25 1.56 3.52 19.17
N GLY A 26 2.63 3.47 19.97
CA GLY A 26 4.00 3.62 19.47
C GLY A 26 4.38 2.59 18.41
N PHE A 27 4.00 1.33 18.59
CA PHE A 27 4.21 0.27 17.58
C PHE A 27 3.43 0.57 16.29
N PHE A 28 2.13 0.85 16.38
CA PHE A 28 1.31 1.16 15.21
C PHE A 28 1.76 2.44 14.49
N HIS A 29 2.13 3.49 15.22
CA HIS A 29 2.65 4.72 14.64
C HIS A 29 3.98 4.48 13.93
N ARG A 30 4.89 3.68 14.50
CA ARG A 30 6.14 3.30 13.83
C ARG A 30 5.87 2.49 12.57
N MET A 31 4.96 1.52 12.61
CA MET A 31 4.57 0.73 11.45
C MET A 31 3.94 1.60 10.36
N ALA A 32 2.95 2.44 10.68
CA ALA A 32 2.32 3.35 9.74
C ALA A 32 3.33 4.34 9.12
N SER A 33 4.28 4.85 9.93
CA SER A 33 5.34 5.74 9.46
C SER A 33 6.35 5.01 8.58
N ALA A 34 6.70 3.76 8.89
CA ALA A 34 7.55 2.93 8.05
C ALA A 34 6.87 2.64 6.71
N HIS A 35 5.60 2.26 6.72
CA HIS A 35 4.82 2.09 5.49
C HIS A 35 4.76 3.39 4.68
N ARG A 36 4.51 4.54 5.31
CA ARG A 36 4.52 5.84 4.61
C ARG A 36 5.87 6.14 3.97
N ARG A 37 6.98 5.93 4.69
CA ARG A 37 8.34 6.13 4.14
C ARG A 37 8.63 5.18 2.97
N ASN A 38 8.27 3.91 3.11
CA ASN A 38 8.52 2.91 2.08
C ASN A 38 7.61 3.10 0.85
N ASN A 39 6.41 3.65 1.04
CA ASN A 39 5.44 3.89 -0.03
C ASN A 39 5.53 5.31 -0.62
N CYS A 40 6.44 6.15 -0.11
CA CYS A 40 6.68 7.47 -0.69
C CYS A 40 7.54 7.30 -1.94
N MET A 41 6.95 7.54 -3.12
CA MET A 41 7.70 7.64 -4.36
C MET A 41 8.23 9.08 -4.48
N GLU A 42 9.50 9.28 -4.12
CA GLU A 42 10.16 10.60 -4.17
C GLU A 42 10.45 11.08 -5.60
N ARG A 43 10.63 10.15 -6.53
CA ARG A 43 10.81 10.45 -7.95
C ARG A 43 10.45 9.26 -8.83
N VAL A 44 9.99 9.54 -10.04
CA VAL A 44 9.79 8.53 -11.10
C VAL A 44 10.42 9.02 -12.39
N LYS A 45 10.92 8.09 -13.22
CA LYS A 45 11.44 8.41 -14.55
C LYS A 45 10.43 7.97 -15.60
N ILE A 46 9.92 8.90 -16.41
CA ILE A 46 8.95 8.67 -17.48
C ILE A 46 9.46 9.39 -18.72
N ASN A 47 9.49 8.70 -19.87
CA ASN A 47 9.95 9.28 -21.15
C ASN A 47 11.29 10.04 -21.05
N GLU A 48 12.24 9.45 -20.33
CA GLU A 48 13.58 9.99 -20.05
C GLU A 48 13.66 11.17 -19.07
N GLU A 49 12.53 11.72 -18.64
CA GLU A 49 12.44 12.84 -17.70
C GLU A 49 12.23 12.35 -16.26
N TRP A 50 12.82 13.04 -15.29
CA TRP A 50 12.62 12.78 -13.87
C TRP A 50 11.53 13.69 -13.30
N LEU A 51 10.45 13.09 -12.81
CA LEU A 51 9.38 13.78 -12.09
C LEU A 51 9.64 13.67 -10.59
N LEU A 52 9.57 14.79 -9.89
CA LEU A 52 9.91 14.92 -8.46
C LEU A 52 8.74 15.47 -7.65
N GLU A 53 7.85 16.26 -8.27
CA GLU A 53 6.64 16.72 -7.59
C GLU A 53 5.62 15.59 -7.50
N GLU A 54 5.01 15.40 -6.33
CA GLU A 54 4.00 14.34 -6.12
C GLU A 54 2.85 14.40 -7.15
N GLN A 55 2.42 15.61 -7.51
CA GLN A 55 1.37 15.81 -8.50
C GLN A 55 1.83 15.40 -9.90
N GLU A 56 3.02 15.83 -10.34
CA GLU A 56 3.62 15.43 -11.61
C GLU A 56 3.84 13.91 -11.69
N ILE A 57 4.35 13.29 -10.62
CA ILE A 57 4.54 11.83 -10.53
C ILE A 57 3.20 11.12 -10.73
N ARG A 58 2.14 11.58 -10.05
CA ARG A 58 0.80 10.98 -10.16
C ARG A 58 0.23 11.10 -11.58
N GLU A 59 0.31 12.29 -12.17
CA GLU A 59 -0.19 12.55 -13.52
C GLU A 59 0.61 11.79 -14.58
N GLY A 60 1.93 11.80 -14.47
CA GLY A 60 2.82 11.08 -15.37
C GLY A 60 2.55 9.57 -15.36
N ILE A 61 2.39 8.97 -14.18
CA ILE A 61 2.02 7.54 -14.05
C ILE A 61 0.65 7.29 -14.69
N ALA A 62 -0.36 8.10 -14.36
CA ALA A 62 -1.71 7.91 -14.90
C ALA A 62 -1.73 8.00 -16.44
N ASN A 63 -0.98 8.94 -17.02
CA ASN A 63 -0.89 9.10 -18.47
C ASN A 63 -0.14 7.94 -19.12
N ALA A 64 1.01 7.51 -18.57
CA ALA A 64 1.77 6.38 -19.09
C ALA A 64 0.95 5.08 -19.12
N PHE A 65 0.18 4.80 -18.06
CA PHE A 65 -0.73 3.66 -18.04
C PHE A 65 -1.90 3.81 -19.01
N LYS A 66 -2.44 5.03 -19.15
CA LYS A 66 -3.50 5.30 -20.11
C LYS A 66 -3.03 5.03 -21.54
N GLU A 67 -1.83 5.48 -21.90
CA GLU A 67 -1.20 5.22 -23.20
C GLU A 67 -1.01 3.71 -23.41
N LEU A 68 -0.35 3.02 -22.48
CA LEU A 68 -0.12 1.58 -22.53
C LEU A 68 -1.41 0.77 -22.75
N LEU A 69 -2.47 1.12 -22.01
CA LEU A 69 -3.76 0.43 -22.09
C LEU A 69 -4.60 0.86 -23.30
N SER A 70 -4.33 2.04 -23.87
CA SER A 70 -4.98 2.50 -25.11
C SER A 70 -4.31 1.87 -26.34
N GLU A 71 -3.00 1.67 -26.30
CA GLU A 71 -2.23 0.95 -27.33
C GLU A 71 -2.67 -0.53 -27.43
N ASP A 72 -3.06 -1.16 -26.32
CA ASP A 72 -3.55 -2.55 -26.29
C ASP A 72 -5.00 -2.71 -26.80
N SER A 73 -5.74 -1.61 -27.03
CA SER A 73 -7.07 -1.70 -27.65
C SER A 73 -7.02 -2.12 -29.13
N GLY A 74 -5.84 -2.07 -29.75
CA GLY A 74 -5.53 -2.67 -31.04
C GLY A 74 -4.87 -4.03 -30.87
N GLY A 75 -5.62 -5.01 -30.36
CA GLY A 75 -5.11 -6.36 -30.13
C GLY A 75 -4.23 -6.87 -31.27
N ARG A 76 -2.93 -7.03 -31.02
CA ARG A 76 -2.07 -7.79 -31.92
C ARG A 76 -0.82 -8.38 -31.26
N ARG A 77 -0.95 -9.68 -30.98
CA ARG A 77 -0.06 -10.77 -31.41
C ARG A 77 1.44 -10.55 -31.15
N ILE A 78 1.93 -11.03 -30.01
CA ILE A 78 3.22 -11.73 -29.96
C ILE A 78 3.18 -12.82 -28.85
N LEU A 79 2.36 -13.85 -29.05
CA LEU A 79 2.70 -15.20 -28.61
C LEU A 79 2.75 -15.99 -29.90
N GLY A 80 3.98 -16.28 -30.33
CA GLY A 80 4.30 -16.72 -31.68
C GLY A 80 3.50 -17.94 -32.11
N ASP A 81 2.91 -17.82 -33.30
CA ASP A 81 2.71 -18.94 -34.19
C ASP A 81 4.07 -19.61 -34.41
N PHE A 82 4.35 -20.63 -33.61
CA PHE A 82 5.28 -21.70 -33.96
C PHE A 82 4.43 -22.88 -34.43
N SER A 83 4.03 -22.85 -35.71
CA SER A 83 3.72 -24.04 -36.48
C SER A 83 3.99 -23.80 -37.96
#